data_AF-A0A1Y1WVG7-F1
#
_entry.id   AF-A0A1Y1WVG7-F1
#
_cell.length_a   1.000
_cell.length_b   1.000
_cell.length_c   1.000
_cell.angle_alpha   90.00
_cell.angle_beta   90.00
_cell.angle_gamma   90.00
#
_symmetry.space_group_name_H-M   'P 1'
#
loop_
_entity.id
_entity.type
_entity.pdbx_description
1 polymer ?
#
loop_
_entity_poly.entity_id
_entity_poly.type
_entity_poly.pdbx_seq_one_letter_code
_entity_poly.pdbx_strand_id
1 'polypeptide(L)'
;MKFAQVFALVAASTVYAAANIPNPFAGASVKVPGVDTSACEAALTDYEKNCQMNQNTKDFNEICKIINDDKCSSLFKNGISSVKECQDIPKEYLEMFDASFEMIRQMVGFSCELDEAGNYCPLSKLSQEKTLANSKASKEEATKAINESCNSKKCREAFIQYFDQYKSLDDAKDYLELLNADTCKKTAEEAKVTPAAVSSSSGATTMKATGAIVAMFGLLLNALL
;
A
#
# COMPACT_ATOMS: atom_id res chain seq x y z
N MET A 1 5.65 -25.62 4.78
CA MET A 1 4.28 -25.17 4.47
C MET A 1 3.91 -23.99 5.39
N LYS A 2 4.32 -22.75 5.08
CA LYS A 2 3.85 -21.51 5.77
C LYS A 2 3.72 -20.26 4.86
N PHE A 3 3.93 -20.41 3.55
CA PHE A 3 3.91 -19.37 2.51
C PHE A 3 2.59 -18.60 2.33
N ALA A 4 1.49 -19.07 2.92
CA ALA A 4 0.20 -18.42 2.80
C ALA A 4 -0.02 -17.27 3.80
N GLN A 5 0.90 -17.06 4.75
CA GLN A 5 0.67 -16.24 5.95
C GLN A 5 0.92 -14.74 5.76
N VAL A 6 1.80 -14.30 4.85
CA VAL A 6 2.05 -12.85 4.65
C VAL A 6 0.83 -12.15 4.05
N PHE A 7 0.18 -12.76 3.06
CA PHE A 7 -1.12 -12.31 2.56
C PHE A 7 -2.30 -12.69 3.48
N ALA A 8 -2.13 -13.62 4.45
CA ALA A 8 -3.20 -14.02 5.36
C ALA A 8 -3.17 -13.31 6.72
N LEU A 9 -2.10 -12.63 7.12
CA LEU A 9 -2.04 -11.88 8.38
C LEU A 9 -2.93 -10.63 8.36
N VAL A 10 -3.23 -10.09 7.17
CA VAL A 10 -4.29 -9.08 6.97
C VAL A 10 -5.70 -9.72 6.94
N ALA A 11 -5.80 -11.04 6.75
CA ALA A 11 -7.06 -11.77 6.56
C ALA A 11 -7.52 -12.61 7.78
N ALA A 12 -6.75 -12.68 8.86
CA ALA A 12 -7.00 -13.61 9.96
C ALA A 12 -7.92 -13.08 11.07
N SER A 13 -8.27 -11.77 11.09
CA SER A 13 -9.09 -11.18 12.16
C SER A 13 -10.46 -10.65 11.76
N THR A 14 -10.86 -10.64 10.48
CA THR A 14 -12.24 -10.29 10.09
C THR A 14 -12.70 -11.08 8.87
N VAL A 15 -13.80 -11.83 9.05
CA VAL A 15 -14.79 -12.31 8.07
C VAL A 15 -14.40 -12.11 6.59
N TYR A 16 -14.03 -13.21 5.94
CA TYR A 16 -13.90 -13.32 4.49
C TYR A 16 -15.20 -12.88 3.80
N ALA A 17 -15.21 -11.69 3.20
CA ALA A 17 -16.24 -11.26 2.27
C ALA A 17 -15.59 -10.46 1.12
N ALA A 18 -15.30 -11.17 0.03
CA ALA A 18 -14.83 -10.65 -1.26
C ALA A 18 -13.51 -9.85 -1.24
N ALA A 19 -12.82 -9.83 -2.38
CA ALA A 19 -11.58 -9.10 -2.62
C ALA A 19 -11.80 -7.57 -2.70
N ASN A 20 -12.51 -7.02 -1.72
CA ASN A 20 -12.79 -5.61 -1.64
C ASN A 20 -11.58 -4.91 -1.02
N ILE A 21 -11.02 -3.93 -1.75
CA ILE A 21 -10.01 -3.04 -1.19
C ILE A 21 -10.62 -2.40 0.07
N PRO A 22 -9.96 -2.49 1.25
CA PRO A 22 -10.48 -1.86 2.45
C PRO A 22 -10.71 -0.38 2.16
N ASN A 23 -11.96 0.07 2.27
CA ASN A 23 -12.23 1.49 2.22
C ASN A 23 -11.87 2.01 3.62
N PRO A 24 -10.82 2.84 3.79
CA PRO A 24 -10.44 3.38 5.09
C PRO A 24 -11.59 4.16 5.74
N PHE A 25 -12.53 4.63 4.94
CA PHE A 25 -13.69 5.39 5.37
C PHE A 25 -14.93 4.54 5.65
N ALA A 26 -14.98 3.27 5.19
CA ALA A 26 -16.15 2.43 5.40
C ALA A 26 -16.30 2.08 6.89
N GLY A 27 -17.29 2.68 7.53
CA GLY A 27 -17.52 2.53 8.97
C GLY A 27 -16.59 3.38 9.84
N ALA A 28 -15.89 4.36 9.27
CA ALA A 28 -15.05 5.30 10.00
C ALA A 28 -15.89 6.35 10.77
N SER A 29 -16.81 5.90 11.62
CA SER A 29 -17.18 6.71 12.78
C SER A 29 -16.02 6.57 13.76
N VAL A 30 -15.22 7.63 13.92
CA VAL A 30 -14.13 7.66 14.88
C VAL A 30 -14.76 7.78 16.26
N LYS A 31 -15.23 6.65 16.82
CA LYS A 31 -15.85 6.64 18.15
C LYS A 31 -14.79 6.34 19.19
N VAL A 32 -14.31 7.40 19.83
CA VAL A 32 -13.39 7.29 20.96
C VAL A 32 -14.15 7.53 22.26
N PRO A 33 -14.13 6.57 23.22
CA PRO A 33 -14.85 6.73 24.47
C PRO A 33 -14.45 8.01 25.22
N GLY A 34 -15.44 8.86 25.52
CA GLY A 34 -15.23 10.09 26.29
C GLY A 34 -14.65 11.26 25.50
N VAL A 35 -14.54 11.16 24.17
CA VAL A 35 -14.03 12.23 23.30
C VAL A 35 -15.13 12.61 22.31
N ASP A 36 -15.39 13.92 22.16
CA ASP A 36 -16.27 14.42 21.10
C ASP A 36 -15.50 14.43 19.78
N THR A 37 -15.89 13.56 18.86
CA THR A 37 -15.27 13.40 17.55
C THR A 37 -16.10 13.95 16.42
N SER A 38 -17.21 14.65 16.72
CA SER A 38 -18.17 15.13 15.72
C SER A 38 -17.54 16.05 14.65
N ALA A 39 -16.62 16.93 15.06
CA ALA A 39 -15.90 17.79 14.12
C ALA A 39 -14.96 17.00 13.19
N CYS A 40 -14.23 16.02 13.74
CA CYS A 40 -13.38 15.13 12.96
C CYS A 40 -14.20 14.29 11.98
N GLU A 41 -15.31 13.69 12.43
CA GLU A 41 -16.21 12.89 11.58
C GLU A 41 -16.79 13.74 10.42
N ALA A 42 -17.18 14.99 10.71
CA ALA A 42 -17.65 15.92 9.68
C ALA A 42 -16.54 16.27 8.67
N ALA A 43 -15.31 16.49 9.12
CA ALA A 43 -14.17 16.75 8.24
C ALA A 43 -13.82 15.52 7.38
N LEU A 44 -13.84 14.32 7.96
CA LEU A 44 -13.57 13.07 7.25
C LEU A 44 -14.67 12.71 6.24
N THR A 45 -15.90 13.17 6.43
CA THR A 45 -16.99 12.97 5.45
C THR A 45 -16.67 13.61 4.09
N ASP A 46 -15.96 14.75 4.08
CA ASP A 46 -15.53 15.38 2.81
C ASP A 46 -14.43 14.53 2.12
N TYR A 47 -13.50 13.96 2.89
CA TYR A 47 -12.54 13.01 2.35
C TYR A 47 -13.22 11.72 1.87
N GLU A 48 -14.18 11.19 2.61
CA GLU A 48 -14.93 9.99 2.19
C GLU A 48 -15.57 10.19 0.83
N LYS A 49 -16.19 11.36 0.57
CA LYS A 49 -16.84 11.64 -0.73
C LYS A 49 -15.87 11.77 -1.89
N ASN A 50 -14.70 12.37 -1.67
CA ASN A 50 -13.74 12.68 -2.74
C ASN A 50 -12.66 11.61 -2.92
N CYS A 51 -12.38 10.84 -1.86
CA CYS A 51 -11.34 9.81 -1.79
C CYS A 51 -11.95 8.41 -1.69
N GLN A 52 -13.23 8.27 -2.02
CA GLN A 52 -13.91 6.99 -1.98
C GLN A 52 -13.32 6.04 -3.03
N MET A 53 -12.61 5.02 -2.58
CA MET A 53 -12.27 3.90 -3.45
C MET A 53 -13.52 3.03 -3.59
N ASN A 54 -14.08 2.97 -4.80
CA ASN A 54 -15.19 2.07 -5.08
C ASN A 54 -14.70 0.62 -4.91
N GLN A 55 -15.10 -0.03 -3.82
CA GLN A 55 -14.67 -1.41 -3.51
C GLN A 55 -15.07 -2.42 -4.58
N ASN A 56 -16.07 -2.10 -5.39
CA ASN A 56 -16.55 -2.94 -6.49
C ASN A 56 -15.86 -2.62 -7.82
N THR A 57 -15.06 -1.55 -7.89
CA THR A 57 -14.36 -1.22 -9.12
C THR A 57 -13.27 -2.26 -9.34
N LYS A 58 -13.28 -2.80 -10.56
CA LYS A 58 -12.18 -3.65 -11.04
C LYS A 58 -11.12 -2.82 -11.76
N ASP A 59 -11.33 -1.50 -11.85
CA ASP A 59 -10.43 -0.58 -12.52
C ASP A 59 -9.42 0.00 -11.53
N PHE A 60 -8.26 -0.62 -11.48
CA PHE A 60 -7.15 -0.11 -10.68
C PHE A 60 -6.72 1.30 -11.09
N ASN A 61 -6.94 1.74 -12.34
CA ASN A 61 -6.59 3.12 -12.72
C ASN A 61 -7.41 4.15 -11.94
N GLU A 62 -8.68 3.86 -11.68
CA GLU A 62 -9.55 4.74 -10.88
C GLU A 62 -9.04 4.83 -9.45
N ILE A 63 -8.72 3.68 -8.85
CA ILE A 63 -8.16 3.58 -7.49
C ILE A 63 -6.81 4.31 -7.41
N CYS A 64 -5.90 4.07 -8.35
CA CYS A 64 -4.59 4.71 -8.40
C CYS A 64 -4.70 6.21 -8.62
N LYS A 65 -5.67 6.68 -9.41
CA LYS A 65 -5.94 8.11 -9.59
C LYS A 65 -6.38 8.77 -8.29
N ILE A 66 -7.26 8.11 -7.53
CA ILE A 66 -7.72 8.63 -6.23
C ILE A 66 -6.55 8.75 -5.25
N ILE A 67 -5.70 7.73 -5.11
CA ILE A 67 -4.60 7.79 -4.14
C ILE A 67 -3.51 8.79 -4.54
N ASN A 68 -3.32 9.01 -5.83
CA ASN A 68 -2.34 9.98 -6.33
C ASN A 68 -2.91 11.41 -6.44
N ASP A 69 -4.20 11.62 -6.17
CA ASP A 69 -4.77 12.97 -6.07
C ASP A 69 -4.16 13.72 -4.88
N ASP A 70 -3.81 15.00 -5.05
CA ASP A 70 -3.11 15.78 -4.01
C ASP A 70 -3.89 15.84 -2.68
N LYS A 71 -5.23 15.92 -2.75
CA LYS A 71 -6.08 15.98 -1.55
C LYS A 71 -6.05 14.65 -0.81
N CYS A 72 -6.27 13.55 -1.53
CA CYS A 72 -6.33 12.22 -0.94
C CYS A 72 -4.96 11.72 -0.52
N SER A 73 -3.94 11.94 -1.35
CA SER A 73 -2.55 11.53 -1.09
C SER A 73 -2.01 12.12 0.20
N SER A 74 -2.36 13.37 0.53
CA SER A 74 -1.97 14.00 1.80
C SER A 74 -2.55 13.25 3.00
N LEU A 75 -3.83 12.89 2.95
CA LEU A 75 -4.47 12.12 4.02
C LEU A 75 -3.88 10.70 4.12
N PHE A 76 -3.70 10.01 3.00
CA PHE A 76 -3.09 8.68 3.00
C PHE A 76 -1.63 8.68 3.48
N LYS A 77 -0.88 9.75 3.20
CA LYS A 77 0.54 9.88 3.55
C LYS A 77 0.76 10.31 4.99
N ASN A 78 -0.03 11.26 5.45
CA ASN A 78 0.16 11.91 6.75
C ASN A 78 -0.85 11.42 7.79
N GLY A 79 -1.79 10.57 7.40
CA GLY A 79 -2.83 10.04 8.27
C GLY A 79 -3.86 11.09 8.69
N ILE A 80 -4.80 10.68 9.56
CA ILE A 80 -5.85 11.56 10.08
C ILE A 80 -5.30 12.63 11.02
N SER A 81 -4.10 12.44 11.57
CA SER A 81 -3.41 13.47 12.37
C SER A 81 -3.12 14.76 11.58
N SER A 82 -3.13 14.68 10.24
CA SER A 82 -3.04 15.85 9.36
C SER A 82 -4.33 16.67 9.28
N VAL A 83 -5.47 16.13 9.72
CA VAL A 83 -6.77 16.81 9.74
C VAL A 83 -6.89 17.59 11.04
N LYS A 84 -7.01 18.92 10.94
CA LYS A 84 -7.01 19.82 12.09
C LYS A 84 -8.09 19.47 13.11
N GLU A 85 -9.29 19.14 12.63
CA GLU A 85 -10.46 18.79 13.42
C GLU A 85 -10.30 17.44 14.16
N CYS A 86 -9.30 16.64 13.80
CA CYS A 86 -9.02 15.36 14.43
C CYS A 86 -7.91 15.43 15.49
N GLN A 87 -7.26 16.58 15.69
CA GLN A 87 -6.09 16.71 16.59
C GLN A 87 -6.42 16.55 18.08
N ASP A 88 -7.69 16.69 18.46
CA ASP A 88 -8.16 16.49 19.84
C ASP A 88 -8.37 15.01 20.18
N ILE A 89 -8.28 14.11 19.20
CA ILE A 89 -8.31 12.67 19.44
C ILE A 89 -7.04 12.25 20.20
N PRO A 90 -7.14 11.40 21.24
CA PRO A 90 -5.97 10.93 21.96
C PRO A 90 -4.98 10.26 21.01
N LYS A 91 -3.70 10.54 21.26
CA LYS A 91 -2.60 10.19 20.37
C LYS A 91 -2.58 8.70 20.00
N GLU A 92 -2.91 7.82 20.93
CA GLU A 92 -2.94 6.37 20.73
C GLU A 92 -3.95 5.96 19.64
N TYR A 93 -5.10 6.64 19.56
CA TYR A 93 -6.08 6.41 18.51
C TYR A 93 -5.63 7.01 17.19
N LEU A 94 -5.09 8.24 17.20
CA LEU A 94 -4.53 8.86 16.00
C LEU A 94 -3.45 7.98 15.35
N GLU A 95 -2.51 7.45 16.13
CA GLU A 95 -1.47 6.55 15.65
C GLU A 95 -2.05 5.26 15.04
N MET A 96 -3.12 4.71 15.61
CA MET A 96 -3.81 3.53 15.07
C MET A 96 -4.47 3.82 13.72
N PHE A 97 -5.16 4.97 13.59
CA PHE A 97 -5.75 5.39 12.33
C PHE A 97 -4.67 5.70 11.29
N ASP A 98 -3.63 6.45 11.65
CA ASP A 98 -2.51 6.79 10.77
C ASP A 98 -1.81 5.52 10.25
N ALA A 99 -1.60 4.52 11.12
CA ALA A 99 -1.09 3.21 10.70
C ALA A 99 -2.01 2.48 9.71
N SER A 100 -3.34 2.63 9.86
CA SER A 100 -4.31 2.04 8.93
C SER A 100 -4.28 2.72 7.56
N PHE A 101 -4.19 4.05 7.52
CA PHE A 101 -4.04 4.81 6.28
C PHE A 101 -2.73 4.49 5.57
N GLU A 102 -1.62 4.42 6.31
CA GLU A 102 -0.32 4.05 5.75
C GLU A 102 -0.35 2.61 5.21
N MET A 103 -0.97 1.65 5.92
CA MET A 103 -1.12 0.28 5.42
C MET A 103 -1.88 0.23 4.09
N ILE A 104 -3.01 0.93 3.99
CA ILE A 104 -3.81 1.00 2.76
C ILE A 104 -3.01 1.66 1.63
N ARG A 105 -2.30 2.74 1.96
CA ARG A 105 -1.45 3.44 1.02
C ARG A 105 -0.33 2.55 0.49
N GLN A 106 0.31 1.75 1.35
CA GLN A 106 1.34 0.80 0.93
C GLN A 106 0.74 -0.30 0.03
N MET A 107 -0.41 -0.88 0.41
CA MET A 107 -1.07 -1.93 -0.37
C MET A 107 -1.49 -1.46 -1.76
N VAL A 108 -2.11 -0.28 -1.84
CA VAL A 108 -2.57 0.26 -3.11
C VAL A 108 -1.41 0.85 -3.90
N GLY A 109 -0.47 1.55 -3.25
CA GLY A 109 0.75 2.06 -3.87
C GLY A 109 1.55 0.95 -4.55
N PHE A 110 1.69 -0.20 -3.90
CA PHE A 110 2.29 -1.40 -4.49
C PHE A 110 1.58 -1.85 -5.76
N SER A 111 0.25 -1.83 -5.78
CA SER A 111 -0.56 -2.20 -6.96
C SER A 111 -0.63 -1.08 -8.01
N CYS A 112 -0.21 0.14 -7.68
CA CYS A 112 -0.29 1.32 -8.54
C CYS A 112 1.05 1.76 -9.12
N GLU A 113 2.12 1.00 -8.86
CA GLU A 113 3.45 1.37 -9.32
C GLU A 113 3.54 1.26 -10.85
N LEU A 114 4.08 2.31 -11.46
CA LEU A 114 4.28 2.41 -12.89
C LEU A 114 5.78 2.43 -13.20
N ASP A 115 6.18 1.80 -14.30
CA ASP A 115 7.51 1.89 -14.86
C ASP A 115 7.82 3.29 -15.42
N GLU A 116 9.00 3.44 -16.03
CA GLU A 116 9.46 4.69 -16.65
C GLU A 116 8.64 5.08 -17.89
N ALA A 117 7.99 4.12 -18.55
CA ALA A 117 7.15 4.33 -19.72
C ALA A 117 5.67 4.58 -19.35
N GLY A 118 5.32 4.56 -18.06
CA GLY A 118 3.97 4.77 -17.56
C GLY A 118 3.09 3.51 -17.59
N ASN A 119 3.66 2.32 -17.82
CA ASN A 119 2.93 1.05 -17.72
C ASN A 119 3.01 0.50 -16.29
N TYR A 120 2.02 -0.28 -15.86
CA TYR A 120 2.11 -0.96 -14.58
C TYR A 120 3.33 -1.88 -14.51
N CYS A 121 4.02 -1.82 -13.39
CA CYS A 121 5.09 -2.75 -13.09
C CYS A 121 4.56 -4.20 -13.10
N PRO A 122 5.31 -5.18 -13.61
CA PRO A 122 4.83 -6.57 -13.71
C PRO A 122 4.32 -7.14 -12.39
N LEU A 123 4.97 -6.84 -11.27
CA LEU A 123 4.52 -7.28 -9.95
C LEU A 123 3.25 -6.55 -9.47
N SER A 124 3.10 -5.27 -9.78
CA SER A 124 1.85 -4.53 -9.54
C SER A 124 0.71 -5.14 -10.35
N LYS A 125 0.92 -5.42 -11.63
CA LYS A 125 -0.07 -6.07 -12.49
C LYS A 125 -0.48 -7.44 -11.96
N LEU A 126 0.48 -8.26 -11.52
CA LEU A 126 0.17 -9.54 -10.87
C LEU A 126 -0.68 -9.33 -9.61
N SER A 127 -0.35 -8.36 -8.77
CA SER A 127 -1.14 -8.01 -7.57
C SER A 127 -2.59 -7.66 -7.91
N GLN A 128 -2.78 -6.84 -8.94
CA GLN A 128 -4.11 -6.45 -9.44
C GLN A 128 -4.89 -7.69 -9.91
N GLU A 129 -4.30 -8.51 -10.79
CA GLU A 129 -4.92 -9.71 -11.34
C GLU A 129 -5.35 -10.68 -10.23
N LYS A 130 -4.49 -10.91 -9.24
CA LYS A 130 -4.77 -11.82 -8.12
C LYS A 130 -5.83 -11.28 -7.17
N THR A 131 -5.82 -9.98 -6.91
CA THR A 131 -6.90 -9.28 -6.18
C THR A 131 -8.23 -9.44 -6.91
N LEU A 132 -8.31 -9.12 -8.20
CA LEU A 132 -9.54 -9.24 -8.98
C LEU A 132 -10.07 -10.68 -9.07
N ALA A 133 -9.15 -11.65 -9.10
CA ALA A 133 -9.49 -13.07 -9.12
C ALA A 133 -9.77 -13.65 -7.72
N ASN A 134 -9.64 -12.86 -6.65
CA ASN A 134 -9.70 -13.32 -5.26
C ASN A 134 -8.85 -14.58 -5.02
N SER A 135 -7.61 -14.55 -5.52
CA SER A 135 -6.69 -15.68 -5.50
C SER A 135 -5.30 -15.24 -5.02
N LYS A 136 -4.46 -16.21 -4.66
CA LYS A 136 -3.06 -15.93 -4.27
C LYS A 136 -2.15 -16.18 -5.46
N ALA A 137 -1.11 -15.35 -5.60
CA ALA A 137 -0.01 -15.67 -6.50
C ALA A 137 0.75 -16.91 -6.00
N SER A 138 1.13 -17.80 -6.91
CA SER A 138 2.12 -18.83 -6.61
C SER A 138 3.50 -18.19 -6.43
N LYS A 139 4.43 -18.92 -5.80
CA LYS A 139 5.81 -18.45 -5.63
C LYS A 139 6.49 -18.25 -6.99
N GLU A 140 6.21 -19.11 -7.96
CA GLU A 140 6.72 -19.05 -9.32
C GLU A 140 6.20 -17.83 -10.07
N GLU A 141 4.89 -17.53 -9.96
CA GLU A 141 4.28 -16.33 -10.55
C GLU A 141 4.90 -15.06 -9.97
N ALA A 142 5.03 -14.98 -8.65
CA ALA A 142 5.64 -13.84 -7.97
C ALA A 142 7.11 -13.66 -8.35
N THR A 143 7.89 -14.74 -8.37
CA THR A 143 9.31 -14.73 -8.77
C THR A 143 9.47 -14.25 -10.20
N LYS A 144 8.62 -14.73 -11.12
CA LYS A 144 8.61 -14.28 -12.51
C LYS A 144 8.33 -12.78 -12.61
N ALA A 145 7.28 -12.30 -11.95
CA ALA A 145 6.90 -10.89 -11.99
C ALA A 145 7.98 -9.98 -11.34
N ILE A 146 8.67 -10.43 -10.30
CA ILE A 146 9.83 -9.74 -9.73
C ILE A 146 10.96 -9.62 -10.76
N ASN A 147 11.33 -10.74 -11.39
CA ASN A 147 12.39 -10.74 -12.41
C ASN A 147 12.04 -9.85 -13.61
N GLU A 148 10.79 -9.82 -14.04
CA GLU A 148 10.35 -8.91 -15.10
C GLU A 148 10.37 -7.44 -14.64
N SER A 149 10.05 -7.18 -13.36
CA SER A 149 10.12 -5.83 -12.78
C SER A 149 11.55 -5.31 -12.66
N CYS A 150 12.57 -6.19 -12.66
CA CYS A 150 13.99 -5.80 -12.69
C CYS A 150 14.40 -5.04 -13.95
N ASN A 151 13.61 -5.12 -15.03
CA ASN A 151 13.86 -4.36 -16.26
C ASN A 151 13.58 -2.85 -16.08
N SER A 152 12.84 -2.48 -15.04
CA SER A 152 12.54 -1.09 -14.69
C SER A 152 13.25 -0.73 -13.39
N LYS A 153 14.05 0.33 -13.43
CA LYS A 153 14.71 0.85 -12.23
C LYS A 153 13.67 1.33 -11.22
N LYS A 154 12.65 2.04 -11.70
CA LYS A 154 11.57 2.59 -10.89
C LYS A 154 10.78 1.47 -10.19
N CYS A 155 10.36 0.45 -10.93
CA CYS A 155 9.66 -0.70 -10.34
C CYS A 155 10.52 -1.39 -9.28
N ARG A 156 11.79 -1.66 -9.60
CA ARG A 156 12.73 -2.33 -8.67
C ARG A 156 12.89 -1.53 -7.38
N GLU A 157 13.16 -0.24 -7.47
CA GLU A 157 13.37 0.62 -6.29
C GLU A 157 12.11 0.73 -5.42
N ALA A 158 10.94 0.87 -6.05
CA ALA A 158 9.66 0.90 -5.34
C ALA A 158 9.40 -0.42 -4.59
N PHE A 159 9.64 -1.57 -5.22
CA PHE A 159 9.42 -2.86 -4.56
C PHE A 159 10.46 -3.18 -3.48
N ILE A 160 11.72 -2.73 -3.63
CA ILE A 160 12.71 -2.82 -2.54
C ILE A 160 12.21 -2.03 -1.33
N GLN A 161 11.73 -0.80 -1.54
CA GLN A 161 11.20 0.03 -0.47
C GLN A 161 9.98 -0.62 0.20
N TYR A 162 9.09 -1.23 -0.59
CA TYR A 162 7.93 -1.94 -0.06
C TYR A 162 8.35 -3.16 0.78
N PHE A 163 9.16 -4.07 0.23
CA PHE A 163 9.53 -5.29 0.94
C PHE A 163 10.47 -5.06 2.12
N ASP A 164 11.28 -4.00 2.13
CA ASP A 164 12.15 -3.67 3.28
C ASP A 164 11.33 -3.39 4.56
N GLN A 165 10.12 -2.82 4.42
CA GLN A 165 9.20 -2.60 5.54
C GLN A 165 8.74 -3.92 6.17
N TYR A 166 8.71 -4.99 5.38
CA TYR A 166 8.25 -6.32 5.78
C TYR A 166 9.37 -7.34 5.88
N LYS A 167 10.65 -6.93 5.91
CA LYS A 167 11.82 -7.82 5.91
C LYS A 167 11.90 -8.82 7.07
N SER A 168 11.07 -8.66 8.10
CA SER A 168 10.93 -9.66 9.16
C SER A 168 10.23 -10.93 8.68
N LEU A 169 9.45 -10.85 7.60
CA LEU A 169 8.74 -11.96 6.97
C LEU A 169 9.65 -12.69 5.99
N ASP A 170 9.65 -14.02 6.03
CA ASP A 170 10.56 -14.84 5.21
C ASP A 170 10.34 -14.63 3.71
N ASP A 171 9.08 -14.54 3.26
CA ASP A 171 8.77 -14.29 1.84
C ASP A 171 9.30 -12.93 1.37
N ALA A 172 9.26 -11.90 2.23
CA ALA A 172 9.79 -10.58 1.89
C ALA A 172 11.32 -10.60 1.77
N LYS A 173 12.01 -11.43 2.57
CA LYS A 173 13.47 -11.61 2.45
C LYS A 173 13.84 -12.25 1.12
N ASP A 174 13.14 -13.33 0.73
CA ASP A 174 13.35 -13.99 -0.56
C ASP A 174 13.19 -13.00 -1.72
N TYR A 175 12.14 -12.17 -1.69
CA TYR A 175 11.89 -11.16 -2.73
C TYR A 175 12.91 -10.02 -2.71
N LEU A 176 13.35 -9.57 -1.54
CA LEU A 176 14.43 -8.59 -1.41
C LEU A 176 15.74 -9.12 -1.97
N GLU A 177 16.06 -10.39 -1.74
CA GLU A 177 17.27 -11.01 -2.28
C GLU A 177 17.24 -11.00 -3.82
N LEU A 178 16.11 -11.39 -4.42
CA LEU A 178 15.92 -11.35 -5.88
C LEU A 178 16.04 -9.94 -6.44
N LEU A 179 15.40 -8.95 -5.80
CA LEU A 179 15.44 -7.54 -6.24
C LEU A 179 16.84 -6.91 -6.09
N ASN A 180 17.64 -7.38 -5.12
CA ASN A 180 19.00 -6.90 -4.87
C ASN A 180 20.09 -7.68 -5.61
N ALA A 181 19.74 -8.81 -6.25
CA ALA A 181 20.68 -9.62 -7.02
C ALA A 181 21.33 -8.81 -8.15
N ASP A 182 22.61 -9.08 -8.42
CA ASP A 182 23.36 -8.33 -9.44
C ASP A 182 22.77 -8.48 -10.85
N THR A 183 22.09 -9.60 -11.12
CA THR A 183 21.33 -9.81 -12.36
C THR A 183 20.21 -8.78 -12.48
N CYS A 184 19.43 -8.56 -11.42
CA CYS A 184 18.39 -7.53 -11.37
C CYS A 184 18.97 -6.11 -11.42
N LYS A 185 20.20 -5.91 -10.90
CA LYS A 185 20.89 -4.62 -10.94
C LYS A 185 21.27 -4.20 -12.36
N LYS A 186 21.95 -5.10 -13.07
CA LYS A 186 22.48 -4.87 -14.43
C LYS A 186 21.37 -4.59 -15.44
N THR A 187 20.28 -5.35 -15.39
CA THR A 187 19.21 -5.21 -16.39
C THR A 187 18.55 -3.83 -16.36
N ALA A 188 18.39 -3.22 -15.17
CA ALA A 188 17.82 -1.86 -15.09
C ALA A 188 18.79 -0.77 -15.59
N GLU A 189 20.09 -1.01 -15.56
CA GLU A 189 21.10 -0.08 -16.09
C GLU A 189 21.16 -0.14 -17.61
N GLU A 190 20.98 -1.33 -18.18
CA GLU A 190 20.98 -1.58 -19.63
C GLU A 190 19.68 -1.11 -20.31
N ALA A 191 18.55 -1.10 -19.59
CA ALA A 191 17.26 -0.61 -20.09
C ALA A 191 17.23 0.91 -20.40
N LYS A 192 18.25 1.68 -19.99
CA LYS A 192 18.37 3.13 -20.25
C LYS A 192 18.64 3.52 -21.71
N VAL A 193 18.78 2.56 -22.63
CA VAL A 193 19.27 2.84 -23.99
C VAL A 193 18.18 2.65 -25.05
N THR A 194 17.01 3.30 -24.90
CA THR A 194 16.28 3.82 -26.08
C THR A 194 15.32 4.94 -25.66
N PRO A 195 15.54 6.20 -26.07
CA PRO A 195 14.61 7.26 -25.76
C PRO A 195 13.35 7.11 -26.61
N ALA A 196 12.27 6.60 -26.02
CA ALA A 196 10.92 6.89 -26.49
C ALA A 196 10.55 8.29 -26.00
N ALA A 197 10.38 9.23 -26.93
CA ALA A 197 10.05 10.61 -26.64
C ALA A 197 8.62 10.72 -26.09
N VAL A 198 8.45 10.89 -24.78
CA VAL A 198 7.19 11.35 -24.19
C VAL A 198 7.49 12.29 -23.01
N SER A 199 6.90 13.47 -23.07
CA SER A 199 6.93 14.52 -22.05
C SER A 199 6.01 14.17 -20.88
N SER A 200 6.56 14.07 -19.66
CA SER A 200 5.77 14.02 -18.44
C SER A 200 6.47 14.72 -17.27
N SER A 201 5.74 15.66 -16.65
CA SER A 201 6.04 16.26 -15.35
C SER A 201 5.68 15.28 -14.23
N SER A 202 6.66 14.86 -13.41
CA SER A 202 6.38 14.09 -12.19
C SER A 202 7.22 14.60 -11.03
N GLY A 203 6.53 15.09 -9.98
CA GLY A 203 7.09 15.36 -8.68
C GLY A 203 7.19 14.06 -7.88
N ALA A 204 8.38 13.49 -7.77
CA ALA A 204 8.65 12.36 -6.89
C ALA A 204 9.14 12.88 -5.53
N THR A 205 8.33 12.73 -4.47
CA THR A 205 8.81 12.91 -3.09
C THR A 205 9.29 11.58 -2.50
N THR A 206 10.60 11.50 -2.24
CA THR A 206 11.25 10.43 -1.48
C THR A 206 10.77 10.48 -0.02
N MET A 207 10.29 9.36 0.53
CA MET A 207 9.86 9.27 1.93
C MET A 207 10.87 8.53 2.77
N LYS A 208 11.23 9.11 3.92
CA LYS A 208 12.01 8.43 4.97
C LYS A 208 11.04 7.65 5.84
N ALA A 209 11.07 6.31 5.76
CA ALA A 209 10.33 5.45 6.66
C ALA A 209 11.00 5.46 8.05
N THR A 210 10.23 5.75 9.09
CA THR A 210 10.69 5.71 10.49
C THR A 210 10.16 4.41 11.11
N GLY A 211 11.06 3.51 11.50
CA GLY A 211 10.77 2.10 11.77
C GLY A 211 10.11 1.78 13.12
N ALA A 212 8.88 2.26 13.38
CA ALA A 212 8.19 2.03 14.65
C ALA A 212 6.92 1.13 14.59
N ILE A 213 6.47 0.66 13.42
CA ILE A 213 5.10 0.10 13.29
C ILE A 213 4.98 -1.41 13.66
N VAL A 214 6.07 -2.16 13.82
CA VAL A 214 5.99 -3.64 13.95
C VAL A 214 5.56 -4.12 15.36
N ALA A 215 5.61 -3.28 16.40
CA ALA A 215 5.38 -3.75 17.78
C ALA A 215 3.91 -3.73 18.25
N MET A 216 3.02 -2.94 17.66
CA MET A 216 1.65 -2.78 18.21
C MET A 216 0.67 -3.91 17.82
N PHE A 217 0.90 -4.60 16.69
CA PHE A 217 0.00 -5.67 16.24
C PHE A 217 0.08 -6.95 17.10
N GLY A 218 1.18 -7.17 17.82
CA GLY A 218 1.34 -8.35 18.69
C GLY A 218 0.52 -8.27 19.98
N LEU A 219 0.21 -7.07 20.48
CA LEU A 219 -0.48 -6.88 21.76
C LEU A 219 -2.01 -6.90 21.65
N LEU A 220 -2.57 -6.50 20.50
CA LEU A 220 -4.03 -6.49 20.30
C LEU A 220 -4.63 -7.89 20.07
N LEU A 221 -3.85 -8.84 19.55
CA LEU A 221 -4.30 -10.23 19.34
C LEU A 221 -4.37 -11.06 20.64
N ASN A 222 -3.65 -10.67 21.69
CA ASN A 222 -3.68 -11.35 22.99
C ASN A 222 -4.78 -10.83 23.94
N ALA A 223 -5.43 -9.71 23.61
CA ALA A 223 -6.51 -9.14 24.42
C ALA A 223 -7.92 -9.63 23.98
N LEU A 224 -7.99 -10.43 22.92
CA LEU A 224 -9.24 -10.97 22.35
C LEU A 224 -9.30 -12.51 22.39
N LEU A 225 -8.40 -13.14 23.15
CA LEU A 225 -8.42 -14.55 23.56
C LEU A 225 -8.58 -14.64 25.08
#